data_AF-R7SSZ4-F1
#
_entry.id   AF-R7SSZ4-F1
#
_cell.length_a   1.000
_cell.length_b   1.000
_cell.length_c   1.000
_cell.angle_alpha   90.00
_cell.angle_beta   90.00
_cell.angle_gamma   90.00
#
_symmetry.space_group_name_H-M   'P 1'
#
loop_
_entity.id
_entity.type
_entity.pdbx_description
1 polymer ?
#
loop_
_entity_poly.entity_id
_entity_poly.type
_entity_poly.pdbx_seq_one_letter_code
_entity_poly.pdbx_strand_id
1 'polypeptide(L)'
;PATDSKLVNRVVSLDGVTHDAALAGRSFPGPLLRGDIGDHFQINGMDELCNESMATALSIHSHGLLLHTANRAVGAAFVTYGIWELVLARL
;
A
#
# COMPACT_ATOMS: atom_id res chain seq x y z
N PRO A 1 -14.53 2.30 3.90
CA PRO A 1 -13.52 3.26 4.42
C PRO A 1 -12.69 3.85 3.29
N ALA A 2 -12.51 5.18 3.27
CA ALA A 2 -11.68 5.85 2.28
C ALA A 2 -10.48 6.51 2.96
N THR A 3 -9.29 6.34 2.40
CA THR A 3 -8.08 7.02 2.89
C THR A 3 -7.05 7.18 1.78
N ASP A 4 -6.29 8.25 1.93
CA ASP A 4 -5.06 8.48 1.20
C ASP A 4 -3.87 7.90 1.99
N SER A 5 -2.89 7.33 1.29
CA SER A 5 -1.62 6.89 1.85
C SER A 5 -0.49 7.46 1.01
N LYS A 6 0.45 8.18 1.64
CA LYS A 6 1.66 8.67 0.96
C LYS A 6 2.77 7.63 1.07
N LEU A 7 3.45 7.37 -0.04
CA LEU A 7 4.49 6.36 -0.15
C LEU A 7 5.80 7.10 -0.38
N VAL A 8 6.65 7.17 0.64
CA VAL A 8 7.79 8.09 0.67
C VAL A 8 9.06 7.36 1.09
N ASN A 9 10.22 7.85 0.65
CA ASN A 9 11.49 7.48 1.27
C ASN A 9 11.75 8.34 2.51
N ARG A 10 12.12 7.69 3.63
CA ARG A 10 12.53 8.36 4.87
C ARG A 10 13.59 7.53 5.60
N VAL A 11 14.45 8.22 6.34
CA VAL A 11 15.35 7.58 7.29
C VAL A 11 14.57 7.14 8.52
N VAL A 12 14.79 5.91 8.96
CA VAL A 12 14.27 5.36 10.21
C VAL A 12 15.42 4.80 11.05
N SER A 13 15.22 4.72 12.36
CA SER A 13 16.11 3.99 13.27
C SER A 13 15.29 3.21 14.27
N LEU A 14 15.34 1.89 14.16
CA LEU A 14 14.51 0.97 14.95
C LEU A 14 15.33 0.22 16.02
N ASP A 15 16.63 0.17 15.82
CA ASP A 15 17.62 -0.55 16.63
C ASP A 15 18.82 0.34 17.02
N GLY A 16 18.73 1.66 16.74
CA GLY A 16 19.80 2.61 16.98
C GLY A 16 20.73 2.84 15.78
N VAL A 17 20.55 2.12 14.66
CA VAL A 17 21.21 2.38 13.38
C VAL A 17 20.23 3.03 12.41
N THR A 18 20.70 3.96 11.58
CA THR A 18 19.86 4.66 10.58
C THR A 18 19.84 3.92 9.26
N HIS A 19 18.65 3.71 8.70
CA HIS A 19 18.45 3.12 7.38
C HIS A 19 17.47 3.96 6.55
N ASP A 20 17.73 4.08 5.24
CA ASP A 20 16.71 4.53 4.30
C ASP A 20 15.61 3.47 4.19
N ALA A 21 14.36 3.92 4.24
CA ALA A 21 13.19 3.06 4.16
C ALA A 21 12.13 3.65 3.22
N ALA A 22 11.39 2.77 2.55
CA ALA A 22 10.17 3.11 1.83
C ALA A 22 8.98 2.90 2.79
N LEU A 23 8.24 3.97 3.09
CA LEU A 23 7.21 3.97 4.12
C LEU A 23 5.83 4.27 3.53
N ALA A 24 4.86 3.44 3.89
CA ALA A 24 3.45 3.73 3.66
C ALA A 24 2.90 4.61 4.79
N GLY A 25 2.27 5.74 4.46
CA GLY A 25 1.74 6.68 5.44
C GLY A 25 2.80 7.46 6.23
N ARG A 26 4.05 7.51 5.73
CA ARG A 26 5.19 8.26 6.32
C ARG A 26 5.66 7.75 7.70
N SER A 27 5.22 6.58 8.15
CA SER A 27 5.60 5.99 9.44
C SER A 27 6.12 4.57 9.30
N PHE A 28 6.86 4.12 10.31
CA PHE A 28 7.20 2.72 10.50
C PHE A 28 6.74 2.24 11.90
N PRO A 29 5.92 1.19 12.01
CA PRO A 29 5.19 0.56 10.90
C PRO A 29 4.22 1.54 10.22
N GLY A 30 3.72 1.17 9.05
CA GLY A 30 2.67 1.94 8.39
C GLY A 30 1.40 2.03 9.26
N PRO A 31 0.52 3.02 9.01
CA PRO A 31 -0.69 3.19 9.80
C PRO A 31 -1.63 2.00 9.67
N LEU A 32 -2.37 1.71 10.74
CA LEU A 32 -3.37 0.65 10.74
C LEU A 32 -4.56 1.04 9.85
N LEU A 33 -4.85 0.22 8.83
CA LEU A 33 -6.08 0.29 8.06
C LEU A 33 -7.12 -0.65 8.71
N ARG A 34 -8.31 -0.14 8.99
CA ARG A 34 -9.41 -0.87 9.62
C ARG A 34 -10.75 -0.53 8.97
N GLY A 35 -11.65 -1.50 8.98
CA GLY A 35 -13.06 -1.37 8.63
C GLY A 35 -13.80 -2.62 9.09
N ASP A 36 -15.08 -2.70 8.75
CA ASP A 36 -15.97 -3.80 9.12
C ASP A 36 -16.20 -4.77 7.96
N ILE A 37 -16.72 -5.97 8.26
CA ILE A 37 -17.07 -6.95 7.22
C ILE A 37 -18.12 -6.34 6.28
N GLY A 38 -17.88 -6.43 4.97
CA GLY A 38 -18.75 -5.88 3.93
C GLY A 38 -18.42 -4.44 3.52
N ASP A 39 -17.44 -3.82 4.17
CA ASP A 39 -16.97 -2.49 3.80
C ASP A 39 -16.35 -2.43 2.41
N HIS A 40 -16.60 -1.32 1.72
CA HIS A 40 -15.90 -0.94 0.52
C HIS A 40 -14.67 -0.09 0.88
N PHE A 41 -13.48 -0.66 0.76
CA PHE A 41 -12.23 0.07 0.97
C PHE A 41 -11.83 0.83 -0.29
N GLN A 42 -11.49 2.10 -0.13
CA GLN A 42 -10.92 2.95 -1.16
C GLN A 42 -9.61 3.50 -0.62
N ILE A 43 -8.50 2.88 -0.99
CA ILE A 43 -7.17 3.27 -0.54
C ILE A 43 -6.44 3.84 -1.75
N ASN A 44 -6.22 5.14 -1.73
CA ASN A 44 -5.47 5.83 -2.77
C ASN A 44 -4.02 5.99 -2.32
N GLY A 45 -3.09 5.43 -3.09
CA GLY A 45 -1.67 5.58 -2.80
C GLY A 45 -1.06 6.70 -3.65
N MET A 46 -0.40 7.63 -2.99
CA MET A 46 0.38 8.69 -3.64
C MET A 46 1.85 8.30 -3.61
N ASP A 47 2.35 7.84 -4.75
CA ASP A 47 3.75 7.49 -4.93
C ASP A 47 4.63 8.74 -4.99
N GLU A 48 5.49 8.89 -3.98
CA GLU A 48 6.49 9.95 -3.84
C GLU A 48 7.88 9.32 -3.61
N LEU A 49 8.10 8.07 -4.04
CA LEU A 49 9.40 7.40 -3.92
C LEU A 49 10.39 7.99 -4.94
N CYS A 50 11.57 8.39 -4.45
CA CYS A 50 12.60 9.06 -5.23
C CYS A 50 14.04 8.61 -4.93
N ASN A 51 14.26 7.76 -3.91
CA ASN A 51 15.58 7.23 -3.63
C ASN A 51 15.93 6.10 -4.61
N GLU A 52 16.80 6.38 -5.58
CA GLU A 52 17.23 5.43 -6.62
C GLU A 52 18.09 4.26 -6.10
N SER A 53 18.57 4.33 -4.85
CA SER A 53 19.18 3.17 -4.19
C SER A 53 18.14 2.10 -3.80
N MET A 54 16.85 2.43 -3.92
CA MET A 54 15.70 1.56 -3.67
C MET A 54 14.82 1.51 -4.93
N ALA A 55 13.90 0.54 -5.01
CA ALA A 55 12.90 0.55 -6.07
C ALA A 55 11.99 1.79 -5.94
N THR A 56 11.85 2.55 -7.02
CA THR A 56 11.00 3.74 -7.09
C THR A 56 9.62 3.47 -7.70
N ALA A 57 9.45 2.33 -8.38
CA ALA A 57 8.14 1.84 -8.79
C ALA A 57 7.49 1.02 -7.68
N LEU A 58 6.18 1.16 -7.49
CA LEU A 58 5.46 0.55 -6.38
C LEU A 58 4.20 -0.22 -6.79
N SER A 59 3.91 -1.28 -6.03
CA SER A 59 2.61 -1.96 -5.97
C SER A 59 2.34 -2.44 -4.53
N ILE A 60 1.10 -2.30 -4.05
CA ILE A 60 0.71 -2.66 -2.67
C ILE A 60 -0.21 -3.89 -2.71
N HIS A 61 0.20 -4.96 -2.03
CA HIS A 61 -0.60 -6.18 -1.94
C HIS A 61 -1.52 -6.19 -0.72
N SER A 62 -2.82 -6.40 -0.94
CA SER A 62 -3.79 -6.59 0.14
C SER A 62 -3.76 -8.04 0.65
N HIS A 63 -2.86 -8.32 1.58
CA HIS A 63 -2.64 -9.67 2.09
C HIS A 63 -3.86 -10.22 2.84
N GLY A 64 -4.32 -11.41 2.44
CA GLY A 64 -5.42 -12.13 3.11
C GLY A 64 -6.83 -11.71 2.70
N LEU A 65 -7.00 -10.75 1.76
CA LEU A 65 -8.32 -10.40 1.22
C LEU A 65 -8.68 -11.28 0.02
N LEU A 66 -9.91 -11.81 0.04
CA LEU A 66 -10.50 -12.48 -1.11
C LEU A 66 -11.10 -11.41 -2.04
N LEU A 67 -10.39 -11.05 -3.11
CA LEU A 67 -10.78 -9.99 -4.04
C LEU A 67 -11.65 -10.54 -5.18
N HIS A 68 -12.81 -11.11 -4.83
CA HIS A 68 -13.74 -11.69 -5.80
C HIS A 68 -14.18 -10.63 -6.83
N THR A 69 -14.02 -10.94 -8.12
CA THR A 69 -14.19 -10.01 -9.28
C THR A 69 -13.29 -8.77 -9.29
N ALA A 70 -12.40 -8.60 -8.31
CA ALA A 70 -11.55 -7.43 -8.13
C ALA A 70 -10.05 -7.77 -8.27
N ASN A 71 -9.68 -8.73 -9.12
CA ASN A 71 -8.30 -9.22 -9.25
C ASN A 71 -7.27 -8.12 -9.58
N ARG A 72 -7.69 -7.03 -10.25
CA ARG A 72 -6.84 -5.85 -10.50
C ARG A 72 -6.34 -5.17 -9.22
N ALA A 73 -7.05 -5.32 -8.12
CA ALA A 73 -6.76 -4.72 -6.83
C ALA A 73 -5.86 -5.60 -5.93
N VAL A 74 -5.41 -6.77 -6.42
CA VAL A 74 -4.54 -7.68 -5.65
C VAL A 74 -3.17 -7.06 -5.39
N GLY A 75 -2.59 -6.39 -6.38
CA GLY A 75 -1.32 -5.68 -6.20
C GLY A 75 -0.06 -6.56 -6.23
N ALA A 76 -0.16 -7.79 -6.73
CA ALA A 76 1.03 -8.58 -7.08
C ALA A 76 1.58 -8.07 -8.42
N ALA A 77 2.69 -7.33 -8.37
CA ALA A 77 3.30 -6.73 -9.55
C ALA A 77 3.55 -7.78 -10.65
N PHE A 78 3.27 -7.43 -11.90
CA PHE A 78 3.41 -8.27 -13.10
C PHE A 78 2.50 -9.52 -13.18
N VAL A 79 1.72 -9.83 -12.15
CA VAL A 79 0.69 -10.89 -12.17
C VAL A 79 -0.70 -10.29 -12.28
N THR A 80 -0.96 -9.26 -11.48
CA THR A 80 -2.22 -8.52 -11.47
C THR A 80 -1.92 -7.06 -11.77
N TYR A 81 -2.60 -6.48 -12.77
CA TYR A 81 -2.40 -5.08 -13.13
C TYR A 81 -2.93 -4.17 -12.02
N GLY A 82 -2.02 -3.66 -11.18
CA GLY A 82 -2.31 -2.69 -10.14
C GLY A 82 -2.58 -1.32 -10.76
N ILE A 83 -3.83 -0.88 -10.69
CA ILE A 83 -4.20 0.52 -10.92
C ILE A 83 -5.03 1.02 -9.75
N TRP A 84 -4.83 2.29 -9.42
CA TRP A 84 -5.14 3.04 -8.20
C TRP A 84 -6.63 3.20 -7.82
N GLU A 85 -7.43 2.15 -7.95
CA GLU A 85 -8.76 2.07 -7.35
C GLU A 85 -9.03 0.64 -6.87
N LEU A 86 -9.00 0.45 -5.55
CA LEU A 86 -9.57 -0.71 -4.91
C LEU A 86 -11.11 -0.59 -5.05
N VAL A 87 -11.71 -1.43 -5.89
CA VAL A 87 -13.16 -1.63 -5.93
C VAL A 87 -13.43 -3.07 -5.52
N LEU A 88 -13.93 -3.28 -4.31
CA LEU A 88 -14.28 -4.60 -3.78
C LEU A 88 -15.76 -4.85 -4.05
N ALA A 89 -16.08 -5.79 -4.93
CA ALA A 89 -17.47 -6.23 -5.09
C ALA A 89 -17.89 -7.06 -3.87
N ARG A 90 -19.12 -6.81 -3.41
CA ARG A 90 -19.81 -7.54 -2.33
C ARG A 90 -19.66 -9.06 -2.48
N LEU A 91 -19.40 -9.73 -1.35
CA LEU A 91 -19.74 -11.15 -1.17
C LEU A 91 -21.26 -11.31 -1.16
#